data_AF-A0A6V7UWV5-F1
#
_entry.id   AF-A0A6V7UWV5-F1
#
_cell.length_a   1.000
_cell.length_b   1.000
_cell.length_c   1.000
_cell.angle_alpha   90.00
_cell.angle_beta   90.00
_cell.angle_gamma   90.00
#
_symmetry.space_group_name_H-M   'P 1'
#
loop_
_entity.id
_entity.type
_entity.pdbx_description
1 polymer ?
#
loop_
_entity_poly.entity_id
_entity_poly.type
_entity_poly.pdbx_seq_one_letter_code
_entity_poly.pdbx_strand_id
1 'polypeptide(L)'
;MAEHIDANLNGHVAIDSCEFQRMFIQFLSEDVNTVSNPIAVNRKYPANDIIVYSNDYFAQMRAYSSSIIKNIFSNVFIYRFSCIPCNISWIVFIESCFLSIFLPKTEEHPRFADCLSFIFNQEHERDNCICENCNSKLVIHIGTLDDAHFVAVLKDKKKFNRWFLYNDEKREK
;
A
#
# COMPACT_ATOMS: atom_id res chain seq x y z
N MET A 1 -25.44 10.44 -9.78
CA MET A 1 -24.16 10.11 -9.11
C MET A 1 -24.11 10.46 -7.63
N ALA A 2 -25.18 11.01 -7.01
CA ALA A 2 -25.24 11.23 -5.56
C ALA A 2 -25.91 10.09 -4.76
N GLU A 3 -26.29 8.99 -5.42
CA GLU A 3 -27.16 7.94 -4.83
C GLU A 3 -26.40 6.83 -4.08
N HIS A 4 -25.07 6.91 -3.99
CA HIS A 4 -24.23 5.93 -3.29
C HIS A 4 -23.29 6.58 -2.26
N ILE A 5 -23.76 7.63 -1.59
CA ILE A 5 -23.11 8.08 -0.35
C ILE A 5 -23.39 6.99 0.68
N ASP A 6 -22.34 6.40 1.25
CA ASP A 6 -22.45 5.36 2.28
C ASP A 6 -23.40 5.83 3.38
N ALA A 7 -24.39 4.98 3.69
CA ALA A 7 -25.40 5.24 4.71
C ALA A 7 -24.77 5.60 6.07
N ASN A 8 -23.53 5.15 6.32
CA ASN A 8 -22.76 5.46 7.51
C ASN A 8 -22.35 6.94 7.63
N LEU A 9 -22.35 7.71 6.54
CA LEU A 9 -22.10 9.15 6.56
C LEU A 9 -23.37 9.97 6.83
N ASN A 10 -24.54 9.34 6.81
CA ASN A 10 -25.84 10.02 6.90
C ASN A 10 -26.43 9.96 8.32
N GLY A 11 -25.60 10.15 9.34
CA GLY A 11 -26.00 10.25 10.73
C GLY A 11 -25.25 11.38 11.41
N HIS A 12 -25.88 12.08 12.35
CA HIS A 12 -25.22 13.07 13.21
C HIS A 12 -24.33 12.40 14.28
N VAL A 13 -23.52 11.43 13.86
CA VAL A 13 -22.65 10.61 14.70
C VAL A 13 -21.19 10.83 14.31
N ALA A 14 -20.30 10.72 15.30
CA ALA A 14 -18.88 10.77 15.02
C ALA A 14 -18.45 9.55 14.20
N ILE A 15 -17.57 9.77 13.21
CA ILE A 15 -17.03 8.75 12.32
C ILE A 15 -15.50 8.78 12.37
N ASP A 16 -14.87 7.65 12.04
CA ASP A 16 -13.42 7.59 11.91
C ASP A 16 -12.97 8.43 10.70
N SER A 17 -12.14 9.44 10.96
CA SER A 17 -11.60 10.32 9.91
C SER A 17 -10.80 9.58 8.83
N CYS A 18 -10.15 8.47 9.16
CA CYS A 18 -9.39 7.65 8.22
C CYS A 18 -10.34 6.93 7.24
N GLU A 19 -11.46 6.42 7.76
CA GLU A 19 -12.50 5.79 6.94
C GLU A 19 -13.11 6.80 5.98
N PHE A 20 -13.48 7.99 6.48
CA PHE A 20 -13.98 9.07 5.65
C PHE A 20 -12.97 9.49 4.57
N GLN A 21 -11.70 9.68 4.94
CA GLN A 21 -10.65 10.06 3.99
C GLN A 21 -10.47 9.03 2.88
N ARG A 22 -10.44 7.73 3.24
CA ARG A 22 -10.34 6.62 2.27
C ARG A 22 -11.47 6.69 1.24
N MET A 23 -12.70 6.82 1.72
CA MET A 23 -13.88 6.94 0.87
C MET A 23 -13.82 8.17 -0.03
N PHE A 24 -13.46 9.33 0.55
CA PHE A 24 -13.40 10.59 -0.19
C PHE A 24 -12.37 10.53 -1.33
N ILE A 25 -11.17 10.00 -1.07
CA ILE A 25 -10.15 9.80 -2.11
C ILE A 25 -10.64 8.85 -3.18
N GLN A 26 -11.31 7.76 -2.80
CA GLN A 26 -11.86 6.80 -3.76
C GLN A 26 -12.91 7.45 -4.66
N PHE A 27 -13.88 8.18 -4.10
CA PHE A 27 -14.90 8.87 -4.89
C PHE A 27 -14.31 9.93 -5.81
N LEU A 28 -13.40 10.76 -5.31
CA LEU A 28 -12.71 11.74 -6.15
C LEU A 28 -11.94 11.07 -7.30
N SER A 29 -11.31 9.92 -7.03
CA SER A 29 -10.60 9.17 -8.06
C SER A 29 -11.53 8.66 -9.14
N GLU A 30 -12.69 8.11 -8.77
CA GLU A 30 -13.65 7.58 -9.74
C GLU A 30 -14.34 8.69 -10.53
N ASP A 31 -14.67 9.82 -9.90
CA ASP A 31 -15.29 10.98 -10.57
C ASP A 31 -14.39 11.59 -11.66
N VAL A 32 -13.07 11.50 -11.49
CA VAL A 32 -12.07 12.02 -12.45
C VAL A 32 -11.29 10.90 -13.15
N ASN A 33 -11.84 9.68 -13.15
CA ASN A 33 -11.25 8.54 -13.84
C ASN A 33 -11.35 8.77 -15.36
N THR A 34 -10.22 8.64 -16.03
CA THR A 34 -10.10 8.84 -17.49
C THR A 34 -10.36 7.56 -18.28
N VAL A 35 -10.43 6.41 -17.62
CA VAL A 35 -10.71 5.11 -18.23
C VAL A 35 -12.21 4.89 -18.32
N SER A 36 -12.74 4.80 -19.54
CA SER A 36 -14.17 4.53 -19.79
C SER A 36 -14.52 3.04 -19.86
N ASN A 37 -13.56 2.19 -20.26
CA ASN A 37 -13.75 0.74 -20.44
C ASN A 37 -12.66 -0.02 -19.67
N PRO A 38 -12.87 -0.28 -18.37
CA PRO A 38 -11.85 -0.90 -17.53
C PRO A 38 -11.65 -2.39 -17.88
N ILE A 39 -10.39 -2.85 -17.81
CA ILE A 39 -10.03 -4.27 -17.96
C ILE A 39 -9.82 -4.95 -16.61
N ALA A 40 -10.04 -6.26 -16.52
CA ALA A 40 -9.70 -7.01 -15.32
C ALA A 40 -8.18 -6.95 -15.04
N VAL A 41 -7.81 -6.78 -13.78
CA VAL A 41 -6.40 -6.73 -13.35
C VAL A 41 -6.03 -8.03 -12.67
N ASN A 42 -4.98 -8.69 -13.16
CA ASN A 42 -4.35 -9.78 -12.43
C ASN A 42 -3.59 -9.21 -11.23
N ARG A 43 -3.84 -9.77 -10.04
CA ARG A 43 -3.19 -9.37 -8.80
C ARG A 43 -2.24 -10.44 -8.25
N LYS A 44 -2.35 -11.69 -8.70
CA LYS A 44 -1.57 -12.84 -8.20
C LYS A 44 -0.57 -13.27 -9.27
N TYR A 45 0.72 -13.25 -8.93
CA TYR A 45 1.79 -13.60 -9.84
C TYR A 45 2.75 -14.61 -9.20
N PRO A 46 3.46 -15.45 -9.97
CA PRO A 46 4.57 -16.23 -9.44
C PRO A 46 5.61 -15.31 -8.76
N ALA A 47 6.31 -15.78 -7.73
CA ALA A 47 7.30 -14.95 -7.01
C ALA A 47 8.70 -14.96 -7.64
N ASN A 48 8.86 -15.38 -8.89
CA ASN A 48 10.17 -15.55 -9.53
C ASN A 48 10.75 -14.28 -10.15
N ASP A 49 9.92 -13.30 -10.52
CA ASP A 49 10.38 -12.04 -11.12
C ASP A 49 9.45 -10.86 -10.75
N ILE A 50 9.69 -10.28 -9.57
CA ILE A 50 8.89 -9.18 -9.03
C ILE A 50 8.88 -7.95 -9.94
N ILE A 51 9.98 -7.66 -10.63
CA ILE A 51 10.12 -6.45 -11.47
C ILE A 51 9.23 -6.59 -12.71
N VAL A 52 9.32 -7.73 -13.40
CA VAL A 52 8.49 -8.01 -14.58
C VAL A 52 7.00 -7.94 -14.22
N TYR A 53 6.59 -8.60 -13.13
CA TYR A 53 5.18 -8.61 -12.72
C TYR A 53 4.71 -7.27 -12.17
N SER A 54 5.58 -6.47 -11.58
CA SER A 54 5.24 -5.10 -11.18
C SER A 54 4.92 -4.25 -12.40
N ASN A 55 5.74 -4.32 -13.45
CA ASN A 55 5.50 -3.58 -14.70
C ASN A 55 4.19 -3.98 -15.36
N ASP A 56 3.91 -5.28 -15.42
CA ASP A 56 2.65 -5.81 -15.94
C ASP A 56 1.45 -5.34 -15.10
N TYR A 57 1.53 -5.48 -13.77
CA TYR A 57 0.51 -5.00 -12.85
C TYR A 57 0.23 -3.50 -13.02
N PHE A 58 1.26 -2.65 -13.08
CA PHE A 58 1.09 -1.21 -13.26
C PHE A 58 0.51 -0.86 -14.64
N ALA A 59 0.85 -1.61 -15.69
CA ALA A 59 0.26 -1.43 -17.01
C ALA A 59 -1.23 -1.76 -17.00
N GLN A 60 -1.62 -2.90 -16.40
CA GLN A 60 -3.02 -3.31 -16.26
C GLN A 60 -3.80 -2.35 -15.36
N MET A 61 -3.21 -1.89 -14.24
CA MET A 61 -3.85 -0.94 -13.34
C MET A 61 -4.16 0.39 -14.03
N ARG A 62 -3.25 0.91 -14.87
CA ARG A 62 -3.52 2.12 -15.66
C ARG A 62 -4.65 1.92 -16.68
N ALA A 63 -4.77 0.72 -17.25
CA ALA A 63 -5.87 0.36 -18.16
C ALA A 63 -7.19 0.05 -17.43
N TYR A 64 -7.14 -0.23 -16.13
CA TYR A 64 -8.33 -0.39 -15.28
C TYR A 64 -8.84 0.94 -14.73
N SER A 65 -7.95 1.81 -14.24
CA SER A 65 -8.31 3.07 -13.63
C SER A 65 -7.14 4.04 -13.66
N SER A 66 -7.35 5.24 -14.18
CA SER A 66 -6.33 6.27 -14.26
C SER A 66 -6.94 7.64 -13.96
N SER A 67 -6.52 8.24 -12.85
CA SER A 67 -7.00 9.53 -12.39
C SER A 67 -5.84 10.34 -11.80
N ILE A 68 -5.96 11.67 -11.80
CA ILE A 68 -4.96 12.53 -11.15
C ILE A 68 -4.87 12.25 -9.63
N ILE A 69 -5.99 11.82 -9.03
CA ILE A 69 -6.06 11.48 -7.61
C ILE A 69 -5.22 10.24 -7.32
N LYS A 70 -5.34 9.17 -8.12
CA LYS A 70 -4.49 7.98 -8.00
C LYS A 70 -3.01 8.31 -8.19
N ASN A 71 -2.68 9.17 -9.14
CA ASN A 71 -1.29 9.58 -9.36
C ASN A 71 -0.65 10.28 -8.14
N ILE A 72 -1.45 10.86 -7.25
CA ILE A 72 -0.97 11.58 -6.06
C ILE A 72 -1.00 10.68 -4.82
N PHE A 73 -2.07 9.90 -4.65
CA PHE A 73 -2.34 9.21 -3.38
C PHE A 73 -2.14 7.69 -3.44
N SER A 74 -2.16 7.05 -4.62
CA SER A 74 -2.03 5.60 -4.69
C SER A 74 -0.62 5.14 -4.40
N ASN A 75 -0.54 4.09 -3.58
CA ASN A 75 0.64 3.30 -3.28
C ASN A 75 0.30 1.82 -3.52
N VAL A 76 1.31 0.99 -3.71
CA VAL A 76 1.14 -0.46 -3.91
C VAL A 76 1.98 -1.22 -2.91
N PHE A 77 1.34 -2.11 -2.16
CA PHE A 77 1.99 -3.07 -1.28
C PHE A 77 2.17 -4.40 -1.98
N ILE A 78 3.30 -5.05 -1.73
CA ILE A 78 3.61 -6.36 -2.29
C ILE A 78 3.60 -7.37 -1.15
N TYR A 79 2.70 -8.34 -1.26
CA TYR A 79 2.59 -9.44 -0.32
C TYR A 79 3.17 -10.69 -0.97
N ARG A 80 4.29 -11.18 -0.45
CA ARG A 80 4.87 -12.47 -0.86
C ARG A 80 4.34 -13.56 0.04
N PHE A 81 3.74 -14.57 -0.57
CA PHE A 81 3.27 -15.78 0.10
C PHE A 81 4.20 -16.93 -0.26
N SER A 82 4.69 -17.63 0.76
CA SER A 82 5.58 -18.78 0.59
C SER A 82 5.02 -19.97 1.35
N CYS A 83 4.86 -21.10 0.65
CA CYS A 83 4.52 -22.37 1.26
C CYS A 83 5.79 -23.21 1.45
N ILE A 84 6.18 -23.43 2.71
CA ILE A 84 7.41 -24.17 3.03
C ILE A 84 7.34 -25.64 2.54
N PRO A 85 6.26 -26.42 2.80
CA PRO A 85 6.23 -27.82 2.37
C PRO A 85 6.22 -28.00 0.85
N CYS A 86 5.50 -27.13 0.15
CA CYS A 86 5.32 -27.23 -1.30
C CYS A 86 6.42 -26.49 -2.10
N ASN A 87 7.23 -25.66 -1.44
CA ASN A 87 8.18 -24.74 -2.08
C ASN A 87 7.58 -23.88 -3.20
N ILE A 88 6.28 -23.59 -3.10
CA ILE A 88 5.56 -22.71 -4.03
C ILE A 88 5.48 -21.33 -3.40
N SER A 89 5.75 -20.30 -4.19
CA SER A 89 5.57 -18.91 -3.76
C SER A 89 4.93 -18.05 -4.85
N TRP A 90 4.13 -17.09 -4.41
CA TRP A 90 3.48 -16.10 -5.25
C TRP A 90 3.50 -14.74 -4.58
N ILE A 91 3.34 -13.70 -5.39
CA ILE A 91 3.21 -12.32 -4.93
C ILE A 91 1.79 -11.82 -5.24
N VAL A 92 1.29 -10.95 -4.37
CA VAL A 92 0.03 -10.23 -4.55
C VAL A 92 0.28 -8.74 -4.42
N PHE A 93 -0.18 -7.98 -5.42
CA PHE A 93 -0.16 -6.52 -5.39
C PHE A 93 -1.48 -5.97 -4.84
N ILE A 94 -1.39 -5.07 -3.85
CA ILE A 94 -2.55 -4.42 -3.23
C ILE A 94 -2.39 -2.90 -3.31
N GLU A 95 -3.28 -2.25 -4.06
CA GLU A 95 -3.38 -0.78 -4.09
C GLU A 95 -3.97 -0.24 -2.77
N SER A 96 -3.38 0.83 -2.26
CA SER A 96 -3.89 1.59 -1.10
C SER A 96 -3.62 3.08 -1.29
N CYS A 97 -4.47 3.93 -0.72
CA CYS A 97 -4.25 5.38 -0.70
C CYS A 97 -3.65 5.90 0.62
N PHE A 98 -3.33 5.00 1.55
CA PHE A 98 -2.73 5.32 2.84
C PHE A 98 -1.88 4.15 3.37
N LEU A 99 -1.05 4.45 4.37
CA LEU A 99 -0.32 3.48 5.17
C LEU A 99 -0.85 3.52 6.60
N SER A 100 -1.44 2.42 7.06
CA SER A 100 -1.80 2.24 8.46
C SER A 100 -0.62 1.65 9.21
N ILE A 101 -0.11 2.39 10.20
CA ILE A 101 1.00 1.95 11.05
C ILE A 101 0.50 1.43 12.39
N PHE A 102 1.12 0.37 12.89
CA PHE A 102 0.87 -0.12 14.24
C PHE A 102 1.84 0.57 15.21
N LEU A 103 1.29 1.07 16.33
CA LEU A 103 2.11 1.60 17.41
C LEU A 103 2.52 0.44 18.34
N PRO A 104 3.83 0.18 18.52
CA PRO A 104 4.31 -0.81 19.46
C PRO A 104 3.82 -0.50 20.88
N LYS A 105 3.08 -1.43 21.50
CA LYS A 105 2.56 -1.25 22.87
C LYS A 105 3.64 -1.28 23.95
N THR A 106 4.82 -1.78 23.61
CA THR A 106 5.94 -2.03 24.53
C THR A 106 6.83 -0.81 24.72
N GLU A 107 6.64 0.24 23.92
CA GLU A 107 7.47 1.45 23.96
C GLU A 107 6.61 2.66 24.33
N GLU A 108 7.07 3.44 25.30
CA GLU A 108 6.38 4.67 25.74
C GLU A 108 6.42 5.76 24.65
N HIS A 109 7.47 5.73 23.81
CA HIS A 109 7.72 6.70 22.73
C HIS A 109 8.31 6.01 21.48
N PRO A 110 7.51 5.24 20.72
CA PRO A 110 8.01 4.54 19.54
C PRO A 110 8.39 5.54 18.46
N ARG A 111 9.54 5.35 17.80
CA ARG A 111 9.89 6.17 16.64
C ARG A 111 9.10 5.69 15.43
N PHE A 112 8.87 6.60 14.49
CA PHE A 112 8.18 6.26 13.24
C PHE A 112 8.89 5.13 12.48
N ALA A 113 10.22 5.12 12.47
CA ALA A 113 11.02 4.05 11.86
C ALA A 113 10.77 2.67 12.51
N ASP A 114 10.57 2.62 13.83
CA ASP A 114 10.28 1.38 14.55
C ASP A 114 8.87 0.87 14.16
N CYS A 115 7.91 1.79 13.98
CA CYS A 115 6.55 1.47 13.51
C CYS A 115 6.53 0.95 12.06
N LEU A 116 7.35 1.53 11.17
CA LEU A 116 7.51 1.05 9.80
C LEU A 116 8.19 -0.32 9.74
N SER A 117 9.23 -0.51 10.55
CA SER A 117 9.95 -1.79 10.63
C SER A 117 9.02 -2.92 11.07
N PHE A 118 8.06 -2.64 11.96
CA PHE A 118 7.04 -3.62 12.35
C PHE A 118 6.18 -4.10 11.17
N ILE A 119 5.92 -3.24 10.19
CA ILE A 119 5.06 -3.57 9.03
C ILE A 119 5.82 -4.34 7.96
N PHE A 120 7.05 -3.92 7.68
CA PHE A 120 7.81 -4.43 6.53
C PHE A 120 8.80 -5.54 6.87
N ASN A 121 9.29 -5.61 8.11
CA ASN A 121 10.34 -6.56 8.48
C ASN A 121 9.81 -7.80 9.23
N GLN A 122 8.49 -7.90 9.43
CA GLN A 122 7.90 -9.07 10.08
C GLN A 122 7.33 -10.05 9.06
N GLU A 123 7.81 -11.28 9.13
CA GLU A 123 7.09 -12.41 8.57
C GLU A 123 5.83 -12.65 9.41
N HIS A 124 4.68 -12.57 8.77
CA HIS A 124 3.41 -12.80 9.40
C HIS A 124 2.87 -14.18 9.01
N GLU A 125 2.73 -15.07 9.98
CA GLU A 125 1.77 -16.18 9.84
C GLU A 125 0.37 -15.59 10.02
N ARG A 126 -0.41 -15.50 8.94
CA ARG A 126 -1.85 -15.23 9.07
C ARG A 126 -2.60 -16.55 9.18
N ASP A 127 -3.36 -16.71 10.24
CA ASP A 127 -4.13 -17.93 10.55
C ASP A 127 -5.15 -18.33 9.47
N ASN A 128 -5.44 -17.44 8.50
CA ASN A 128 -6.40 -17.68 7.43
C ASN A 128 -5.76 -17.82 6.03
N CYS A 129 -4.44 -17.91 5.93
CA CYS A 129 -3.75 -18.07 4.65
C CYS A 129 -3.22 -19.50 4.51
N ILE A 130 -3.91 -20.29 3.70
CA ILE A 130 -3.63 -21.72 3.50
C ILE A 130 -3.14 -21.96 2.06
N CYS A 131 -2.13 -22.81 1.91
CA CYS A 131 -1.67 -23.25 0.59
C CYS A 131 -2.73 -24.11 -0.09
N GLU A 132 -3.17 -23.71 -1.28
CA GLU A 132 -4.13 -24.44 -2.11
C GLU A 132 -3.66 -25.85 -2.51
N ASN A 133 -2.34 -26.12 -2.49
CA ASN A 133 -1.78 -27.40 -2.91
C ASN A 133 -1.63 -28.43 -1.77
N CYS A 134 -1.14 -28.01 -0.59
CA CYS A 134 -0.85 -28.91 0.54
C CYS A 134 -1.58 -28.56 1.84
N ASN A 135 -2.56 -27.66 1.78
CA ASN A 135 -3.41 -27.24 2.91
C ASN A 135 -2.64 -26.80 4.17
N SER A 136 -1.40 -26.35 3.98
CA SER A 136 -0.48 -25.93 5.05
C SER A 136 -0.49 -24.41 5.21
N LYS A 137 -0.10 -23.89 6.38
CA LYS A 137 0.03 -22.45 6.62
C LYS A 137 1.03 -21.81 5.66
N LEU A 138 0.77 -20.55 5.30
CA LEU A 138 1.64 -19.72 4.47
C LEU A 138 2.41 -18.71 5.32
N VAL A 139 3.67 -18.52 4.98
CA VAL A 139 4.47 -17.39 5.47
C VAL A 139 4.22 -16.20 4.56
N ILE A 140 3.92 -15.04 5.15
CA ILE A 140 3.64 -13.81 4.43
C ILE A 140 4.70 -12.77 4.75
N HIS A 141 5.30 -12.21 3.71
CA HIS A 141 6.19 -11.06 3.81
C HIS A 141 5.56 -9.86 3.11
N ILE A 142 5.61 -8.69 3.74
CA ILE A 142 5.06 -7.44 3.19
C ILE A 142 6.22 -6.53 2.83
N GLY A 143 6.30 -6.08 1.59
CA GLY A 143 7.35 -5.18 1.14
C GLY A 143 6.87 -4.10 0.18
N THR A 144 7.77 -3.17 -0.11
CA THR A 144 7.76 -2.30 -1.29
C THR A 144 8.72 -2.86 -2.33
N LEU A 145 8.74 -2.31 -3.54
CA LEU A 145 9.56 -2.84 -4.66
C LEU A 145 11.06 -2.91 -4.37
N ASP A 146 11.56 -2.16 -3.38
CA ASP A 146 12.95 -2.20 -2.91
C ASP A 146 13.00 -2.52 -1.41
N ASP A 147 13.93 -3.38 -0.98
CA ASP A 147 14.27 -3.64 0.42
C ASP A 147 14.59 -2.32 1.14
N ALA A 148 13.79 -1.97 2.14
CA ALA A 148 13.51 -0.57 2.45
C ALA A 148 14.58 0.16 3.28
N HIS A 149 15.35 1.04 2.62
CA HIS A 149 16.04 2.18 3.25
C HIS A 149 15.27 3.47 2.95
N PHE A 150 14.76 4.14 3.98
CA PHE A 150 13.92 5.32 3.82
C PHE A 150 14.72 6.61 3.97
N VAL A 151 14.73 7.42 2.92
CA VAL A 151 15.16 8.81 2.97
C VAL A 151 13.96 9.72 2.71
N ALA A 152 13.80 10.76 3.52
CA ALA A 152 12.75 11.76 3.30
C ALA A 152 13.34 12.93 2.50
N VAL A 153 12.80 13.17 1.31
CA VAL A 153 13.19 14.33 0.48
C VAL A 153 12.07 15.37 0.56
N LEU A 154 12.29 16.41 1.37
CA LEU A 154 11.29 17.44 1.63
C LEU A 154 11.65 18.74 0.90
N LYS A 155 10.65 19.37 0.26
CA LYS A 155 10.81 20.65 -0.41
C LYS A 155 10.28 21.78 0.45
N ASP A 156 11.17 22.65 0.90
CA ASP A 156 10.79 23.83 1.69
C ASP A 156 10.16 24.88 0.77
N LYS A 157 8.84 25.05 0.87
CA LYS A 157 8.07 26.06 0.11
C LYS A 157 8.41 27.50 0.49
N LYS A 158 9.03 27.75 1.66
CA LYS A 158 9.33 29.09 2.18
C LYS A 158 10.78 29.52 1.95
N LYS A 159 11.70 28.61 1.63
CA LYS A 159 13.13 28.92 1.39
C LYS A 159 13.63 28.45 0.02
N PHE A 160 13.20 29.15 -1.03
CA PHE A 160 13.77 29.10 -2.37
C PHE A 160 13.77 27.73 -3.07
N ASN A 161 12.71 26.91 -2.92
CA ASN A 161 12.55 25.70 -3.73
C ASN A 161 13.70 24.69 -3.60
N ARG A 162 14.42 24.68 -2.46
CA ARG A 162 15.52 23.74 -2.22
C ARG A 162 14.99 22.44 -1.65
N TRP A 163 15.53 21.34 -2.17
CA TRP A 163 15.27 20.00 -1.70
C TRP A 163 16.26 19.68 -0.58
N PHE A 164 15.78 19.02 0.47
CA PHE A 164 16.61 18.57 1.57
C PHE A 164 16.48 17.06 1.68
N LEU A 165 17.62 16.37 1.69
CA LEU A 165 17.70 14.96 1.99
C LEU A 165 17.82 14.80 3.51
N TYR A 166 16.87 14.09 4.08
CA TYR A 166 16.91 13.65 5.47
C TYR A 166 17.13 12.14 5.48
N ASN A 167 18.32 11.76 5.97
CA ASN A 167 18.74 10.38 6.16
C ASN A 167 19.07 10.23 7.64
N ASP A 168 18.11 9.69 8.40
CA ASP A 168 18.15 9.62 9.86
C ASP A 168 18.43 10.99 10.52
N GLU A 169 19.48 11.12 11.33
CA GLU A 169 19.82 12.36 12.06
C GLU A 169 20.63 13.37 11.22
N LYS A 170 21.03 13.00 9.99
CA LYS A 170 21.86 13.85 9.15
C LYS A 170 21.02 14.70 8.21
N ARG A 171 21.24 16.01 8.31
CA ARG A 171 20.75 17.00 7.35
C ARG A 171 21.86 17.34 6.37
N GLU A 172 21.71 16.90 5.14
CA GLU A 172 22.66 17.22 4.07
C GLU A 172 22.03 18.25 3.11
N LYS A 173 22.89 19.11 2.55
CA LYS A 173 22.50 20.22 1.66
C LYS A 173 22.43 19.79 0.21
#